data_AF-A0A7V3VX80-F1
#
_entry.id   AF-A0A7V3VX80-F1
#
_cell.length_a   1.000
_cell.length_b   1.000
_cell.length_c   1.000
_cell.angle_alpha   90.00
_cell.angle_beta   90.00
_cell.angle_gamma   90.00
#
_symmetry.space_group_name_H-M   'P 1'
#
loop_
_entity.id
_entity.type
_entity.pdbx_description
1 polymer ?
#
loop_
_entity_poly.entity_id
_entity_poly.type
_entity_poly.pdbx_seq_one_letter_code
_entity_poly.pdbx_strand_id
1 'polypeptide(L)'
;MTQKQRLLHVLGGGQWQVPTIRRARALGYRVLVTDLYADRPGYAYADYHEVMDITNREGTLSVARRYGIDGIICDTTDVGVPTAAYVAEKMGLPGIGYETALRFTDKYRMRRLVAEAGLQETRFAQAKDAKELDAAAEYVGFPLVIKPVDSQSS
;
A
#
# COMPACT_ATOMS: atom_id res chain seq x y z
N MET A 1 -17.90 14.90 29.03
CA MET A 1 -17.97 13.79 28.07
C MET A 1 -16.54 13.39 27.75
N THR A 2 -16.12 12.17 28.09
CA THR A 2 -14.80 11.64 27.73
C THR A 2 -14.76 11.45 26.22
N GLN A 3 -13.79 12.07 25.52
CA GLN A 3 -13.64 11.84 24.07
C GLN A 3 -13.40 10.36 23.80
N LYS A 4 -14.11 9.79 22.82
CA LYS A 4 -13.84 8.44 22.31
C LYS A 4 -12.39 8.41 21.81
N GLN A 5 -11.60 7.46 22.31
CA GLN A 5 -10.25 7.24 21.83
C GLN A 5 -10.30 6.69 20.40
N ARG A 6 -9.64 7.37 19.46
CA ARG A 6 -9.64 7.01 18.03
C ARG A 6 -8.80 5.75 17.76
N LEU A 7 -9.24 4.91 16.83
CA LEU A 7 -8.54 3.70 16.42
C LEU A 7 -7.87 3.88 15.04
N LEU A 8 -6.56 3.73 15.00
CA LEU A 8 -5.76 3.75 13.78
C LEU A 8 -5.43 2.32 13.33
N HIS A 9 -5.71 1.99 12.08
CA HIS A 9 -5.31 0.73 11.47
C HIS A 9 -3.98 0.88 10.73
N VAL A 10 -2.96 0.15 11.14
CA VAL A 10 -1.65 0.11 10.50
C VAL A 10 -1.54 -1.18 9.69
N LEU A 11 -1.30 -1.05 8.38
CA LEU A 11 -1.00 -2.18 7.50
C LEU A 11 0.49 -2.51 7.58
N GLY A 12 0.81 -3.74 7.97
CA GLY A 12 2.15 -4.21 8.24
C GLY A 12 2.50 -4.17 9.73
N GLY A 13 3.06 -5.27 10.22
CA GLY A 13 3.53 -5.46 11.59
C GLY A 13 5.01 -5.83 11.67
N GLY A 14 5.77 -5.66 10.58
CA GLY A 14 7.21 -5.91 10.55
C GLY A 14 8.01 -4.98 11.47
N GLN A 15 9.31 -5.24 11.58
CA GLN A 15 10.20 -4.47 12.45
C GLN A 15 10.22 -2.97 12.11
N TRP A 16 10.01 -2.63 10.83
CA TRP A 16 10.04 -1.26 10.34
C TRP A 16 8.78 -0.48 10.66
N GLN A 17 7.65 -1.15 10.92
CA GLN A 17 6.40 -0.51 11.34
C GLN A 17 6.31 -0.29 12.86
N VAL A 18 7.18 -0.92 13.67
CA VAL A 18 7.18 -0.78 15.13
C VAL A 18 7.29 0.69 15.59
N PRO A 19 8.18 1.54 15.04
CA PRO A 19 8.23 2.97 15.39
C PRO A 19 6.91 3.69 15.13
N THR A 20 6.25 3.40 14.00
CA THR A 20 4.97 4.00 13.61
C THR A 20 3.83 3.57 14.56
N ILE A 21 3.76 2.29 14.91
CA ILE A 21 2.81 1.77 15.89
C ILE A 21 3.00 2.43 17.26
N ARG A 22 4.24 2.49 17.76
CA ARG A 22 4.57 3.12 19.04
C ARG A 22 4.27 4.62 19.02
N ARG A 23 4.51 5.30 17.90
CA ARG A 23 4.22 6.73 17.76
C ARG A 23 2.71 6.99 17.79
N ALA A 24 1.91 6.19 17.09
CA ALA A 24 0.45 6.30 17.13
C ALA A 24 -0.10 6.13 18.56
N ARG A 25 0.39 5.13 19.30
CA ARG A 25 0.08 4.94 20.72
C ARG A 25 0.47 6.15 21.57
N ALA A 26 1.68 6.67 21.40
CA ALA A 26 2.16 7.84 22.14
C ALA A 26 1.36 9.12 21.85
N LEU A 27 0.71 9.21 20.69
CA LEU A 27 -0.22 10.29 20.33
C LEU A 27 -1.64 10.07 20.88
N GLY A 28 -1.87 8.99 21.62
CA GLY A 28 -3.15 8.69 22.25
C GLY A 28 -4.12 7.88 21.38
N TYR A 29 -3.70 7.38 20.22
CA TYR A 29 -4.52 6.47 19.42
C TYR A 29 -4.49 5.04 19.99
N ARG A 30 -5.59 4.31 19.81
CA ARG A 30 -5.55 2.86 19.82
C ARG A 30 -5.06 2.37 18.47
N VAL A 31 -4.39 1.23 18.42
CA VAL A 31 -3.81 0.71 17.18
C VAL A 31 -4.29 -0.70 16.89
N LEU A 32 -4.85 -0.89 15.69
CA LEU A 32 -5.07 -2.19 15.07
C LEU A 32 -3.93 -2.43 14.07
N VAL A 33 -3.28 -3.58 14.12
CA VAL A 33 -2.25 -3.97 13.15
C VAL A 33 -2.72 -5.19 12.37
N THR A 34 -2.60 -5.17 11.05
CA THR A 34 -2.79 -6.38 10.23
C THR A 34 -1.55 -6.66 9.41
N ASP A 35 -1.18 -7.93 9.31
CA ASP A 35 -0.09 -8.39 8.47
C ASP A 35 -0.41 -9.79 7.94
N LEU A 36 0.26 -10.19 6.86
CA LEU A 36 0.12 -11.52 6.26
C LEU A 36 0.58 -12.64 7.21
N TYR A 37 1.52 -12.36 8.11
CA TYR A 37 2.13 -13.36 8.97
C TYR A 37 1.59 -13.30 10.40
N ALA A 38 1.48 -14.47 11.02
CA ALA A 38 0.99 -14.63 12.39
C ALA A 38 1.98 -14.19 13.47
N ASP A 39 3.28 -14.18 13.16
CA ASP A 39 4.32 -13.75 14.08
C ASP A 39 4.98 -12.46 13.57
N ARG A 40 4.68 -11.36 14.25
CA ARG A 40 5.12 -10.01 13.86
C ARG A 40 5.46 -9.18 15.09
N PRO A 41 6.61 -8.49 15.11
CA PRO A 41 7.02 -7.69 16.27
C PRO A 41 6.08 -6.53 16.56
N GLY A 42 5.39 -5.99 15.54
CA GLY A 42 4.41 -4.92 15.69
C GLY A 42 3.21 -5.31 16.56
N TYR A 43 2.84 -6.59 16.60
CA TYR A 43 1.69 -7.07 17.38
C TYR A 43 1.86 -6.87 18.89
N ALA A 44 3.10 -6.93 19.40
CA ALA A 44 3.40 -6.71 20.81
C ALA A 44 3.11 -5.27 21.29
N TYR A 45 2.99 -4.32 20.36
CA TYR A 45 2.77 -2.91 20.66
C TYR A 45 1.36 -2.42 20.28
N ALA A 46 0.55 -3.29 19.66
CA ALA A 46 -0.78 -2.98 19.17
C ALA A 46 -1.85 -3.23 20.24
N ASP A 47 -2.97 -2.50 20.18
CA ASP A 47 -4.16 -2.81 20.98
C ASP A 47 -4.90 -4.04 20.43
N TYR A 48 -4.86 -4.20 19.11
CA TYR A 48 -5.49 -5.28 18.38
C TYR A 48 -4.58 -5.74 17.24
N HIS A 49 -4.64 -7.01 16.88
CA HIS A 49 -4.02 -7.49 15.66
C HIS A 49 -4.83 -8.61 15.01
N GLU A 50 -4.73 -8.72 13.69
CA GLU A 50 -5.26 -9.86 12.94
C GLU A 50 -4.32 -10.26 11.81
N VAL A 51 -4.29 -11.56 11.50
CA VAL A 51 -3.60 -12.07 10.32
C VAL A 51 -4.48 -11.80 9.10
N MET A 52 -4.05 -10.87 8.26
CA MET A 52 -4.75 -10.47 7.04
C MET A 52 -3.73 -10.03 6.00
N ASP A 53 -3.86 -10.58 4.79
CA ASP A 53 -3.08 -10.13 3.65
C ASP A 53 -3.41 -8.66 3.37
N ILE A 54 -2.41 -7.79 3.56
CA ILE A 54 -2.54 -6.34 3.38
C ILE A 54 -2.73 -5.94 1.91
N THR A 55 -2.57 -6.86 0.96
CA THR A 55 -2.92 -6.67 -0.46
C THR A 55 -4.37 -7.03 -0.75
N ASN A 56 -5.04 -7.78 0.13
CA ASN A 56 -6.45 -8.11 0.02
C ASN A 56 -7.31 -6.93 0.49
N ARG A 57 -7.63 -6.04 -0.46
CA ARG A 57 -8.40 -4.82 -0.19
C ARG A 57 -9.79 -5.05 0.39
N GLU A 58 -10.52 -6.08 -0.06
CA GLU A 58 -11.86 -6.39 0.44
C GLU A 58 -11.80 -7.04 1.84
N GLY A 59 -10.83 -7.94 2.04
CA GLY A 59 -10.57 -8.53 3.35
C GLY A 59 -10.21 -7.45 4.39
N THR A 60 -9.32 -6.53 4.02
CA THR A 60 -8.92 -5.42 4.88
C THR A 60 -10.09 -4.46 5.15
N LEU A 61 -10.93 -4.16 4.15
CA LEU A 61 -12.15 -3.36 4.34
C LEU A 61 -13.11 -4.04 5.33
N SER A 62 -13.29 -5.35 5.23
CA SER A 62 -14.11 -6.12 6.17
C SER A 62 -13.57 -6.00 7.60
N VAL A 63 -12.27 -6.19 7.80
CA VAL A 63 -11.60 -6.00 9.10
C VAL A 63 -11.83 -4.58 9.62
N ALA A 64 -11.49 -3.58 8.82
CA ALA A 64 -11.62 -2.16 9.18
C ALA A 64 -13.04 -1.78 9.64
N ARG A 65 -14.07 -2.30 8.95
CA ARG A 65 -15.48 -2.09 9.32
C ARG A 65 -15.84 -2.77 10.63
N ARG A 66 -15.38 -4.01 10.88
CA ARG A 66 -15.65 -4.73 12.13
C ARG A 66 -15.11 -3.98 13.35
N TYR A 67 -13.93 -3.39 13.24
CA TYR A 67 -13.32 -2.62 14.33
C TYR A 67 -13.79 -1.16 14.42
N GLY A 68 -14.46 -0.63 13.39
CA GLY A 68 -14.91 0.75 13.37
C GLY A 68 -13.76 1.75 13.46
N ILE A 69 -12.75 1.57 12.61
CA ILE A 69 -11.52 2.37 12.59
C ILE A 69 -11.81 3.85 12.23
N ASP A 70 -11.00 4.76 12.77
CA ASP A 70 -11.09 6.21 12.52
C ASP A 70 -9.99 6.70 11.55
N GLY A 71 -9.09 5.81 11.14
CA GLY A 71 -8.04 6.08 10.16
C GLY A 71 -7.28 4.82 9.80
N ILE A 72 -6.63 4.82 8.63
CA ILE A 72 -5.79 3.72 8.15
C ILE A 72 -4.53 4.26 7.49
N ILE A 73 -3.39 3.62 7.73
CA ILE A 73 -2.10 3.94 7.09
C ILE A 73 -1.36 2.68 6.65
N CYS A 74 -0.53 2.83 5.62
CA CYS A 74 0.49 1.87 5.23
C CYS A 74 1.82 2.62 5.20
N ASP A 75 2.81 2.14 5.95
CA ASP A 75 4.10 2.80 6.09
C ASP A 75 5.23 1.78 5.89
N THR A 76 6.37 2.27 5.38
CA THR A 76 7.60 1.49 5.08
C THR A 76 7.46 0.40 4.01
N THR A 77 6.31 0.30 3.34
CA THR A 77 6.07 -0.63 2.22
C THR A 77 4.99 -0.08 1.28
N ASP A 78 5.18 -0.27 -0.02
CA ASP A 78 4.27 0.24 -1.05
C ASP A 78 3.14 -0.75 -1.38
N VAL A 79 3.33 -2.05 -1.09
CA VAL A 79 2.37 -3.12 -1.46
C VAL A 79 0.99 -2.97 -0.82
N GLY A 80 0.93 -2.38 0.40
CA GLY A 80 -0.32 -2.14 1.12
C GLY A 80 -0.94 -0.76 0.85
N VAL A 81 -0.25 0.15 0.15
CA VAL A 81 -0.73 1.53 -0.06
C VAL A 81 -2.04 1.57 -0.86
N PRO A 82 -2.22 0.80 -1.96
CA PRO A 82 -3.50 0.75 -2.65
C PRO A 82 -4.64 0.26 -1.75
N THR A 83 -4.38 -0.74 -0.90
CA THR A 83 -5.37 -1.25 0.05
C THR A 83 -5.75 -0.21 1.09
N ALA A 84 -4.77 0.48 1.71
CA ALA A 84 -5.05 1.55 2.67
C ALA A 84 -5.89 2.67 2.04
N ALA A 85 -5.52 3.11 0.83
CA ALA A 85 -6.26 4.13 0.10
C ALA A 85 -7.69 3.67 -0.28
N TYR A 86 -7.84 2.42 -0.72
CA TYR A 86 -9.14 1.82 -1.01
C TYR A 86 -10.06 1.82 0.21
N VAL A 87 -9.56 1.34 1.35
CA VAL A 87 -10.33 1.27 2.59
C VAL A 87 -10.71 2.67 3.07
N ALA A 88 -9.75 3.61 3.06
CA ALA A 88 -10.00 4.99 3.45
C ALA A 88 -11.14 5.61 2.61
N GLU A 89 -11.05 5.47 1.28
CA GLU A 89 -12.07 5.98 0.35
C GLU A 89 -13.45 5.33 0.60
N LYS A 90 -13.51 3.99 0.75
CA LYS A 90 -14.77 3.27 0.99
C LYS A 90 -15.41 3.53 2.35
N MET A 91 -14.62 4.00 3.32
CA MET A 91 -15.10 4.35 4.65
C MET A 91 -15.26 5.87 4.86
N GLY A 92 -14.96 6.69 3.86
CA GLY A 92 -14.99 8.15 3.99
C GLY A 92 -13.94 8.70 4.96
N LEU A 93 -12.83 7.98 5.14
CA LEU A 93 -11.71 8.39 6.00
C LEU A 93 -10.71 9.25 5.21
N PRO A 94 -9.87 10.04 5.89
CA PRO A 94 -8.79 10.78 5.23
C PRO A 94 -7.84 9.84 4.47
N GLY A 95 -7.48 10.20 3.23
CA GLY A 95 -6.56 9.42 2.41
C GLY A 95 -6.29 10.04 1.04
N ILE A 96 -5.36 9.47 0.29
CA ILE A 96 -4.93 9.97 -1.03
C ILE A 96 -5.89 9.59 -2.19
N GLY A 97 -6.83 8.68 -1.94
CA GLY A 97 -7.72 8.10 -2.95
C GLY A 97 -7.10 6.91 -3.68
N TYR A 98 -7.94 5.94 -4.06
CA TYR A 98 -7.47 4.65 -4.60
C TYR A 98 -6.76 4.80 -5.95
N GLU A 99 -7.33 5.58 -6.87
CA GLU A 99 -6.70 5.81 -8.18
C GLU A 99 -5.37 6.55 -8.08
N THR A 100 -5.24 7.48 -7.14
CA THR A 100 -3.96 8.14 -6.85
C THR A 100 -2.95 7.11 -6.37
N ALA A 101 -3.30 6.27 -5.40
CA ALA A 101 -2.42 5.22 -4.90
C ALA A 101 -1.91 4.32 -6.04
N LEU A 102 -2.80 3.86 -6.93
CA LEU A 102 -2.43 3.04 -8.08
C LEU A 102 -1.45 3.76 -9.02
N ARG A 103 -1.59 5.07 -9.23
CA ARG A 103 -0.64 5.85 -10.05
C ARG A 103 0.75 5.94 -9.43
N PHE A 104 0.86 5.83 -8.11
CA PHE A 104 2.15 5.86 -7.40
C PHE A 104 2.78 4.47 -7.23
N THR A 105 2.00 3.40 -7.21
CA THR A 105 2.54 2.05 -6.92
C THR A 105 2.61 1.14 -8.13
N ASP A 106 1.81 1.39 -9.18
CA ASP A 106 1.92 0.68 -10.47
C ASP A 106 2.91 1.42 -11.38
N LYS A 107 4.03 0.77 -11.69
CA LYS A 107 5.11 1.38 -12.49
C LYS A 107 4.67 1.74 -13.90
N TYR A 108 3.75 0.99 -14.51
CA TYR A 108 3.27 1.32 -15.84
C TYR A 108 2.36 2.54 -15.82
N ARG A 109 1.40 2.57 -14.87
CA ARG A 109 0.54 3.75 -14.67
C ARG A 109 1.35 5.00 -14.35
N MET A 110 2.35 4.87 -13.47
CA MET A 110 3.27 5.95 -13.12
C MET A 110 4.01 6.48 -14.36
N ARG A 111 4.66 5.60 -15.12
CA ARG A 111 5.40 6.01 -16.33
C ARG A 111 4.51 6.62 -17.39
N ARG A 112 3.28 6.12 -17.55
CA ARG A 112 2.27 6.73 -18.41
C ARG A 112 1.94 8.16 -18.00
N LEU A 113 1.66 8.38 -16.71
CA LEU A 113 1.36 9.70 -16.18
C LEU A 113 2.54 10.67 -16.36
N VAL A 114 3.77 10.22 -16.12
CA VAL A 114 5.00 11.00 -16.32
C VAL A 114 5.21 11.34 -17.80
N ALA A 115 4.91 10.41 -18.71
CA ALA A 115 4.97 10.64 -20.15
C ALA A 115 3.91 11.62 -20.65
N GLU A 116 2.67 11.48 -20.18
CA GLU A 116 1.57 12.42 -20.48
C GLU A 116 1.87 13.84 -19.97
N ALA A 117 2.65 13.96 -18.89
CA ALA A 117 3.12 15.24 -18.36
C ALA A 117 4.34 15.81 -19.11
N GLY A 118 4.89 15.10 -20.11
CA GLY A 118 6.08 15.53 -20.85
C GLY A 118 7.40 15.45 -20.06
N LEU A 119 7.41 14.67 -18.97
CA LEU A 119 8.55 14.54 -18.05
C LEU A 119 9.32 13.22 -18.23
N GLN A 120 8.98 12.43 -19.24
CA GLN A 120 9.55 11.10 -19.44
C GLN A 120 10.84 11.15 -20.27
N GLU A 121 11.95 10.70 -19.67
CA GLU A 121 13.25 10.65 -20.34
C GLU A 121 13.61 9.26 -20.90
N THR A 122 12.99 8.19 -20.39
CA THR A 122 13.33 6.81 -20.78
C THR A 122 12.16 6.09 -21.46
N ARG A 123 12.43 5.44 -22.60
CA ARG A 123 11.46 4.56 -23.27
C ARG A 123 11.02 3.42 -22.35
N PHE A 124 9.73 3.08 -22.40
CA PHE A 124 9.16 1.98 -21.64
C PHE A 124 8.01 1.36 -22.42
N ALA A 125 7.74 0.09 -22.15
CA ALA A 125 6.58 -0.62 -22.66
C ALA A 125 6.08 -1.61 -21.59
N GLN A 126 4.81 -1.99 -21.68
CA GLN A 126 4.25 -3.10 -20.91
C GLN A 126 4.21 -4.33 -21.81
N ALA A 127 4.56 -5.49 -21.24
CA ALA A 127 4.38 -6.79 -21.87
C ALA A 127 3.69 -7.74 -20.88
N LYS A 128 2.68 -8.47 -21.36
CA LYS A 128 1.89 -9.45 -20.59
C LYS A 128 2.18 -10.89 -21.00
N ASP A 129 2.82 -11.08 -22.16
CA ASP A 129 3.23 -12.35 -22.69
C ASP A 129 4.55 -12.23 -23.47
N ALA A 130 5.08 -13.37 -23.93
CA ALA A 130 6.35 -13.42 -24.65
C ALA A 130 6.32 -12.64 -25.98
N LYS A 131 5.18 -12.60 -26.67
CA LYS A 131 5.06 -11.91 -27.95
C LYS A 131 5.09 -10.39 -27.75
N GLU A 132 4.38 -9.90 -26.74
CA GLU A 132 4.46 -8.49 -26.35
C GLU A 132 5.85 -8.12 -25.84
N LEU A 133 6.57 -9.05 -25.22
CA LEU A 133 7.94 -8.83 -24.75
C LEU A 133 8.91 -8.59 -25.90
N ASP A 134 8.83 -9.35 -26.99
CA ASP A 134 9.69 -9.15 -28.16
C ASP A 134 9.50 -7.76 -28.78
N ALA A 135 8.24 -7.35 -28.98
CA ALA A 135 7.91 -6.02 -29.49
C ALA A 135 8.35 -4.90 -28.53
N ALA A 136 8.20 -5.11 -27.22
CA ALA A 136 8.68 -4.18 -26.20
C ALA A 136 10.22 -4.05 -26.22
N ALA A 137 10.93 -5.16 -26.41
CA ALA A 137 12.40 -5.17 -26.47
C ALA A 137 12.92 -4.43 -27.71
N GLU A 138 12.26 -4.61 -28.86
CA GLU A 138 12.59 -3.87 -30.09
C GLU A 138 12.37 -2.36 -29.92
N TYR A 139 11.25 -1.96 -29.31
CA TYR A 139 10.94 -0.55 -29.06
C TYR A 139 11.85 0.11 -28.02
N VAL A 140 12.10 -0.55 -26.89
CA VAL A 140 12.92 0.00 -25.81
C VAL A 140 14.40 0.03 -26.21
N GLY A 141 14.90 -1.05 -26.81
CA GLY A 141 16.29 -1.26 -27.20
C GLY A 141 17.16 -1.79 -26.05
N PHE A 142 18.25 -2.49 -26.40
CA PHE A 142 19.20 -3.05 -25.43
C PHE A 142 20.32 -2.06 -25.06
N PRO A 143 20.88 -2.14 -23.82
CA PRO A 143 20.44 -3.01 -22.72
C PRO A 143 19.10 -2.53 -22.13
N LEU A 144 18.24 -3.48 -21.72
CA LEU A 144 16.95 -3.21 -21.09
C LEU A 144 16.81 -3.91 -19.74
N VAL A 145 15.85 -3.44 -18.94
CA VAL A 145 15.49 -4.03 -17.64
C VAL A 145 14.02 -4.40 -17.65
N ILE A 146 13.71 -5.64 -17.26
CA ILE A 146 12.34 -6.13 -17.06
C ILE A 146 12.05 -6.08 -15.56
N LYS A 147 10.87 -5.58 -15.19
CA LYS A 147 10.40 -5.56 -13.80
C LYS A 147 8.87 -5.72 -13.73
N PRO A 148 8.35 -6.43 -12.71
CA PRO A 148 6.91 -6.48 -12.47
C PRO A 148 6.33 -5.09 -12.20
N VAL A 149 5.10 -4.85 -12.67
CA VAL A 149 4.45 -3.53 -12.56
C VAL A 149 4.07 -3.18 -11.12
N ASP A 150 3.78 -4.18 -10.30
CA ASP A 150 3.15 -4.11 -8.97
C ASP A 150 4.08 -4.57 -7.82
N SER A 151 5.34 -4.89 -8.11
CA SER A 151 6.32 -5.27 -7.09
C SER A 151 7.04 -4.06 -6.47
N GLN A 152 7.75 -4.25 -5.36
CA GLN A 152 8.63 -3.26 -4.73
C GLN A 152 10.10 -3.74 -4.76
N SER A 153 11.06 -2.83 -4.61
CA SER A 153 12.51 -3.12 -4.51
C SER A 153 13.11 -3.83 -5.74
N SER A 154 13.07 -3.18 -6.91
CA SER A 154 13.72 -3.65 -8.15
C SER A 154 14.62 -2.61 -8.77
#